data_AF-A0A941TYN6-F1
#
_entry.id   AF-A0A941TYN6-F1
#
_cell.length_a   1.000
_cell.length_b   1.000
_cell.length_c   1.000
_cell.angle_alpha   90.00
_cell.angle_beta   90.00
_cell.angle_gamma   90.00
#
_symmetry.space_group_name_H-M   'P 1'
#
loop_
_entity.id
_entity.type
_entity.pdbx_description
1 polymer ?
#
loop_
_entity_poly.entity_id
_entity_poly.type
_entity_poly.pdbx_seq_one_letter_code
_entity_poly.pdbx_strand_id
1 'polypeptide(L)'
;MKPSPAQLQYLKILADRTGTTFTPPKTRSEASREIDRLKALPTERRDEVARERRQVAADLQAGRGDSVRYRRRETAGYGSEARWAHNGVELRECRECGDGQPVTHTRCSSCGAWLRSLAEAEAHR
;
A
#
# COMPACT_ATOMS: atom_id res chain seq x y z
N MET A 1 -0.89 -37.93 11.90
CA MET A 1 -2.12 -37.51 12.62
C MET A 1 -2.31 -36.00 12.46
N LYS A 2 -3.47 -35.53 12.01
CA LYS A 2 -3.76 -34.10 11.76
C LYS A 2 -3.87 -33.29 13.07
N PRO A 3 -3.52 -32.00 13.09
CA PRO A 3 -3.66 -31.14 14.28
C PRO A 3 -5.11 -31.08 14.77
N SER A 4 -5.30 -31.00 16.09
CA SER A 4 -6.64 -30.80 16.67
C SER A 4 -7.11 -29.35 16.44
N PRO A 5 -8.42 -29.12 16.17
CA PRO A 5 -8.98 -27.77 16.10
C PRO A 5 -8.66 -26.91 17.33
N ALA A 6 -8.67 -27.51 18.52
CA ALA A 6 -8.33 -26.82 19.77
C ALA A 6 -6.87 -26.36 19.80
N GLN A 7 -5.94 -27.13 19.22
CA GLN A 7 -4.53 -26.73 19.13
C GLN A 7 -4.36 -25.54 18.18
N LEU A 8 -5.08 -25.52 17.06
CA LEU A 8 -5.04 -24.39 16.12
C LEU A 8 -5.61 -23.10 16.75
N GLN A 9 -6.70 -23.22 17.51
CA GLN A 9 -7.28 -22.09 18.22
C GLN A 9 -6.33 -21.57 19.30
N TYR A 10 -5.68 -22.47 20.04
CA TYR A 10 -4.71 -22.09 21.05
C TYR A 10 -3.46 -21.42 20.46
N LEU A 11 -2.96 -21.91 19.32
CA LEU A 11 -1.89 -21.25 18.56
C LEU A 11 -2.25 -19.84 18.14
N LYS A 12 -3.48 -19.62 17.66
CA LYS A 12 -3.97 -18.29 17.27
C LYS A 12 -4.01 -17.32 18.44
N ILE A 13 -4.44 -17.78 19.61
CA ILE A 13 -4.46 -16.97 20.85
C ILE A 13 -3.03 -16.63 21.29
N LEU A 14 -2.11 -17.59 21.24
CA LEU A 14 -0.72 -17.36 21.61
C LEU A 14 -0.04 -16.36 20.66
N ALA A 15 -0.22 -16.54 19.36
CA ALA A 15 0.30 -15.66 18.32
C ALA A 15 -0.19 -14.21 18.49
N ASP A 16 -1.48 -14.02 18.79
CA ASP A 16 -2.06 -12.72 19.07
C ASP A 16 -1.47 -12.06 20.33
N ARG A 17 -1.22 -12.87 21.38
CA ARG A 17 -0.60 -12.38 22.63
C ARG A 17 0.86 -12.00 22.47
N THR A 18 1.62 -12.73 21.65
CA THR A 18 3.05 -12.49 21.44
C THR A 18 3.33 -11.56 20.27
N GLY A 19 2.31 -11.16 19.49
CA GLY A 19 2.48 -10.32 18.30
C GLY A 19 3.23 -11.00 17.16
N THR A 20 3.33 -12.34 17.17
CA THR A 20 4.10 -13.10 16.19
C THR A 20 3.21 -13.96 15.32
N THR A 21 3.64 -14.25 14.10
CA THR A 21 2.99 -15.23 13.23
C THR A 21 3.56 -16.63 13.44
N PHE A 22 2.80 -17.65 13.01
CA PHE A 22 3.24 -19.05 13.01
C PHE A 22 2.94 -19.72 11.67
N THR A 23 3.75 -20.71 11.29
CA THR A 23 3.49 -21.54 10.11
C THR A 23 2.40 -22.56 10.43
N PRO A 24 1.36 -22.73 9.59
CA PRO A 24 0.28 -23.67 9.87
C PRO A 24 0.82 -25.11 9.97
N PRO A 25 0.68 -25.78 11.13
CA PRO A 25 1.22 -27.11 11.34
C PRO A 25 0.44 -28.15 10.52
N LYS A 26 1.14 -29.13 9.96
CA LYS A 26 0.55 -30.26 9.21
C LYS A 26 0.25 -31.45 10.13
N THR A 27 0.89 -31.50 11.31
CA THR A 27 0.77 -32.59 12.27
C THR A 27 0.55 -32.10 13.71
N ARG A 28 0.06 -32.99 14.60
CA ARG A 28 -0.10 -32.67 16.04
C ARG A 28 1.22 -32.35 16.73
N SER A 29 2.31 -33.03 16.36
CA SER A 29 3.63 -32.83 16.97
C SER A 29 4.26 -31.50 16.54
N GLU A 30 4.02 -31.06 15.30
CA GLU A 30 4.34 -29.70 14.86
C GLU A 30 3.53 -28.65 15.62
N ALA A 31 2.23 -28.88 15.81
CA ALA A 31 1.38 -27.96 16.57
C ALA A 31 1.86 -27.81 18.03
N SER A 32 2.24 -28.90 18.69
CA SER A 32 2.78 -28.85 20.06
C SER A 32 4.11 -28.10 20.13
N ARG A 33 5.04 -28.37 19.21
CA ARG A 33 6.33 -27.64 19.15
C ARG A 33 6.12 -26.14 18.95
N GLU A 34 5.16 -25.77 18.10
CA GLU A 34 4.84 -24.37 17.85
C GLU A 34 4.19 -23.71 19.08
N ILE A 35 3.35 -24.44 19.82
CA ILE A 35 2.80 -23.97 21.11
C ILE A 35 3.93 -23.70 22.10
N ASP A 36 4.89 -24.62 22.23
CA ASP A 36 5.99 -24.48 23.18
C ASP A 36 6.93 -23.33 22.77
N ARG A 37 7.19 -23.18 21.47
CA ARG A 37 7.91 -22.02 20.92
C ARG A 37 7.23 -20.70 21.30
N LEU A 38 5.93 -20.58 21.03
CA LEU A 38 5.18 -19.35 21.31
C LEU A 38 5.07 -19.06 22.81
N LYS A 39 5.01 -20.09 23.67
CA LYS A 39 5.05 -19.92 25.13
C LYS A 39 6.39 -19.43 25.65
N ALA A 40 7.48 -19.81 24.99
CA ALA A 40 8.84 -19.40 25.37
C ALA A 40 9.16 -17.96 24.93
N LEU A 41 8.40 -17.39 24.00
CA LEU A 41 8.58 -16.00 23.60
C LEU A 41 8.20 -15.07 24.77
N PRO A 42 9.01 -14.03 25.02
CA PRO A 42 8.60 -12.98 25.94
C PRO A 42 7.29 -12.40 25.43
N THR A 43 6.26 -12.44 26.28
CA THR A 43 5.03 -11.71 25.99
C THR A 43 5.40 -10.23 26.02
N GLU A 44 5.42 -9.59 24.85
CA GLU A 44 5.33 -8.13 24.73
C GLU A 44 4.26 -7.67 25.71
N ARG A 45 4.69 -7.01 26.79
CA ARG A 45 3.78 -6.69 27.89
C ARG A 45 2.68 -5.85 27.27
N ARG A 46 1.41 -6.24 27.43
CA ARG A 46 0.26 -5.49 26.88
C ARG A 46 0.33 -4.00 27.20
N ASP A 47 0.98 -3.66 28.31
CA ASP A 47 1.26 -2.29 28.75
C ASP A 47 2.21 -1.53 27.81
N GLU A 48 3.19 -2.19 27.22
CA GLU A 48 4.15 -1.61 26.27
C GLU A 48 3.49 -1.30 24.94
N VAL A 49 2.75 -2.25 24.36
CA VAL A 49 1.93 -2.01 23.16
C VAL A 49 0.88 -0.93 23.41
N ALA A 50 0.24 -0.93 24.59
CA ALA A 50 -0.73 0.11 24.94
C ALA A 50 -0.05 1.48 25.12
N ARG A 51 1.16 1.54 25.69
CA ARG A 51 1.96 2.77 25.80
C ARG A 51 2.36 3.29 24.43
N GLU A 52 2.89 2.42 23.57
CA GLU A 52 3.28 2.77 22.21
C GLU A 52 2.09 3.33 21.42
N ARG A 53 0.94 2.65 21.45
CA ARG A 53 -0.29 3.15 20.80
C ARG A 53 -0.73 4.51 21.32
N ARG A 54 -0.63 4.74 22.63
CA ARG A 54 -0.93 6.06 23.23
C ARG A 54 0.09 7.12 22.82
N GLN A 55 1.36 6.76 22.72
CA GLN A 55 2.43 7.64 22.23
C GLN A 55 2.18 8.04 20.78
N VAL A 56 1.94 7.07 19.90
CA VAL A 56 1.62 7.32 18.48
C VAL A 56 0.37 8.18 18.35
N ALA A 57 -0.69 7.88 19.12
CA ALA A 57 -1.91 8.71 19.10
C ALA A 57 -1.65 10.14 19.58
N ALA A 58 -0.86 10.32 20.63
CA ALA A 58 -0.46 11.63 21.14
C ALA A 58 0.42 12.39 20.13
N ASP A 59 1.32 11.70 19.42
CA ASP A 59 2.19 12.29 18.41
C ASP A 59 1.41 12.71 17.15
N LEU A 60 0.42 11.92 16.75
CA LEU A 60 -0.52 12.28 15.68
C LEU A 60 -1.36 13.50 16.07
N GLN A 61 -1.89 13.54 17.31
CA GLN A 61 -2.65 14.69 17.81
C GLN A 61 -1.78 15.96 17.96
N ALA A 62 -0.53 15.80 18.38
CA ALA A 62 0.42 16.91 18.54
C ALA A 62 1.07 17.34 17.22
N GLY A 63 0.78 16.68 16.09
CA GLY A 63 1.40 16.97 14.80
C GLY A 63 2.90 16.66 14.73
N ARG A 64 3.41 15.81 15.63
CA ARG A 64 4.83 15.41 15.71
C ARG A 64 5.16 14.17 14.88
N GLY A 65 4.17 13.51 14.28
CA GLY A 65 4.32 12.25 13.53
C GLY A 65 4.72 12.35 12.05
N ASP A 66 4.78 13.55 11.46
CA ASP A 66 5.19 13.71 10.05
C ASP A 66 6.71 13.92 9.98
N SER A 67 7.47 12.83 9.87
CA SER A 67 8.89 12.90 9.46
C SER A 67 9.04 13.44 8.03
N VAL A 68 7.95 13.52 7.26
CA VAL A 68 7.87 14.19 5.97
C VAL A 68 6.52 14.92 5.87
N ARG A 69 6.55 16.26 5.75
CA ARG A 69 5.34 17.01 5.37
C ARG A 69 4.98 16.68 3.93
N TYR A 70 3.97 15.82 3.76
CA TYR A 70 3.40 15.54 2.46
C TYR A 70 2.87 16.83 1.81
N ARG A 71 3.27 17.11 0.57
CA ARG A 71 2.73 18.24 -0.22
C ARG A 71 1.64 17.73 -1.13
N ARG A 72 0.50 18.43 -1.21
CA ARG A 72 -0.65 18.11 -2.08
C ARG A 72 -0.28 17.84 -3.55
N ARG A 73 0.84 18.41 -4.03
CA ARG A 73 1.40 18.21 -5.37
C ARG A 73 2.13 16.88 -5.58
N GLU A 74 2.55 16.21 -4.51
CA GLU A 74 3.27 14.93 -4.55
C GLU A 74 2.35 13.76 -4.92
N THR A 75 1.04 13.95 -4.75
CA THR A 75 0.02 13.03 -5.21
C THR A 75 -0.97 13.71 -6.17
N ALA A 76 -0.62 14.90 -6.68
CA ALA A 76 -1.45 15.59 -7.65
C ALA A 76 -1.52 14.81 -8.96
N GLY A 77 -2.74 14.71 -9.47
CA GLY A 77 -3.17 13.91 -10.59
C GLY A 77 -4.37 13.05 -10.18
N TYR A 78 -5.56 13.40 -10.65
CA TYR A 78 -6.78 12.59 -10.48
C TYR A 78 -7.23 12.10 -11.85
N GLY A 79 -7.80 10.89 -11.91
CA GLY A 79 -8.21 10.28 -13.18
C GLY A 79 -7.03 10.12 -14.15
N SER A 80 -7.19 10.63 -15.37
CA SER A 80 -6.20 10.57 -16.46
C SER A 80 -5.00 11.52 -16.29
N GLU A 81 -4.77 12.11 -15.12
CA GLU A 81 -3.59 12.95 -14.84
C GLU A 81 -2.71 12.36 -13.73
N ALA A 82 -3.11 11.22 -13.15
CA ALA A 82 -2.32 10.51 -12.16
C ALA A 82 -1.01 9.98 -12.79
N ARG A 83 0.14 10.59 -12.48
CA ARG A 83 1.45 10.17 -12.99
C ARG A 83 1.79 8.70 -12.73
N TRP A 84 1.28 8.10 -11.65
CA TRP A 84 1.44 6.67 -11.38
C TRP A 84 0.64 5.77 -12.34
N ALA A 85 -0.46 6.26 -12.91
CA ALA A 85 -1.25 5.56 -13.92
C ALA A 85 -0.64 5.62 -15.33
N HIS A 86 0.28 6.57 -15.57
CA HIS A 86 0.91 6.82 -16.87
C HIS A 86 2.32 6.23 -17.02
N ASN A 87 2.82 5.47 -16.04
CA ASN A 87 4.18 4.92 -16.03
C ASN A 87 4.49 3.94 -17.19
N GLY A 88 3.53 3.63 -18.07
CA GLY A 88 3.72 2.84 -19.29
C GLY A 88 3.07 3.43 -20.54
N VAL A 89 2.64 4.71 -20.50
CA VAL A 89 2.00 5.36 -21.64
C VAL A 89 3.02 6.25 -22.33
N GLU A 90 3.25 6.01 -23.62
CA GLU A 90 4.07 6.89 -24.45
C GLU A 90 3.43 8.28 -24.49
N LEU A 91 4.19 9.28 -24.03
CA LEU A 91 3.75 10.68 -23.99
C LEU A 91 4.40 11.44 -25.15
N ARG A 92 3.64 12.37 -25.71
CA ARG A 92 4.12 13.35 -26.68
C ARG A 92 4.01 14.75 -26.11
N GLU A 93 4.99 15.59 -26.44
CA GLU A 93 5.01 16.97 -25.98
C GLU A 93 4.11 17.85 -26.86
N CYS A 94 3.26 18.66 -26.23
CA CYS A 94 2.47 19.66 -26.92
C CYS A 94 3.37 20.81 -27.40
N ARG A 95 3.35 21.12 -28.71
CA ARG A 95 4.19 22.20 -29.25
C ARG A 95 3.77 23.61 -28.82
N GLU A 96 2.55 23.78 -28.31
CA GLU A 96 2.07 25.10 -27.85
C GLU A 96 2.41 25.38 -26.39
N CYS A 97 2.17 24.42 -25.49
CA CYS A 97 2.35 24.63 -24.04
C CYS A 97 3.46 23.78 -23.41
N GLY A 98 4.07 22.84 -24.14
CA GLY A 98 5.11 21.94 -23.61
C GLY A 98 4.58 20.80 -22.71
N ASP A 99 3.26 20.68 -22.51
CA ASP A 99 2.73 19.62 -21.66
C ASP A 99 2.81 18.24 -22.32
N GLY A 100 3.23 17.24 -21.54
CA GLY A 100 3.25 15.85 -21.96
C GLY A 100 1.85 15.26 -21.99
N GLN A 101 1.40 14.85 -23.18
CA GLN A 101 0.06 14.32 -23.43
C GLN A 101 0.13 12.86 -23.89
N PRO A 102 -0.82 12.01 -23.49
CA PRO A 102 -0.91 10.65 -24.04
C PRO A 102 -1.03 10.68 -25.56
N VAL A 103 -0.34 9.77 -26.27
CA VAL A 103 -0.45 9.65 -27.74
C VAL A 103 -1.87 9.35 -28.24
N THR A 104 -2.74 8.84 -27.36
CA THR A 104 -4.17 8.57 -27.59
C THR A 104 -5.04 9.83 -27.57
N HIS A 105 -4.57 10.91 -26.95
CA HIS A 105 -5.31 12.18 -26.93
C HIS A 105 -5.16 12.92 -28.25
N THR A 106 -6.29 13.35 -28.82
CA THR A 106 -6.35 14.19 -30.03
C THR A 106 -6.19 15.68 -29.74
N ARG A 107 -6.54 16.12 -28.52
CA ARG A 107 -6.38 17.49 -28.01
C ARG A 107 -5.61 17.53 -26.70
N CYS A 108 -4.89 18.62 -26.48
CA CYS A 108 -4.17 18.89 -25.24
C CYS A 108 -5.16 19.11 -24.11
N SER A 109 -5.08 18.34 -23.03
CA SER A 109 -5.96 18.50 -21.87
C SER A 109 -5.76 19.83 -21.13
N SER A 110 -4.58 20.44 -21.29
CA SER A 110 -4.18 21.66 -20.59
C SER A 110 -4.59 22.94 -21.33
N CYS A 111 -4.28 23.05 -22.63
CA CYS A 111 -4.57 24.24 -23.43
C CYS A 111 -5.66 24.05 -24.50
N GLY A 112 -6.14 22.84 -24.73
CA GLY A 112 -7.18 22.55 -25.73
C GLY A 112 -6.69 22.48 -27.18
N ALA A 113 -5.41 22.76 -27.44
CA ALA A 113 -4.82 22.73 -28.78
C ALA A 113 -4.87 21.33 -29.41
N TRP A 114 -4.97 21.27 -30.74
CA TRP A 114 -4.89 20.00 -31.46
C TRP A 114 -3.47 19.45 -31.43
N LEU A 115 -3.34 18.19 -31.03
CA LEU A 115 -2.05 17.55 -30.89
C LEU A 115 -1.62 16.79 -32.18
N ARG A 116 -2.50 16.66 -33.19
CA ARG A 116 -2.18 16.19 -34.57
C ARG A 116 -2.73 17.17 -35.60
N SER A 117 -2.19 17.18 -36.82
CA SER A 117 -2.88 17.78 -37.97
C SER A 117 -4.11 16.92 -38.31
N LEU A 118 -5.23 17.56 -38.67
CA LEU A 118 -6.50 16.89 -39.00
C LEU A 118 -6.36 15.74 -40.02
N ALA A 119 -5.36 15.81 -40.91
CA ALA A 119 -5.05 14.78 -41.92
C ALA A 119 -4.66 13.40 -41.34
N GLU A 120 -4.13 13.32 -40.12
CA GLU A 120 -3.73 12.04 -39.50
C GLU A 120 -4.85 11.42 -38.63
N ALA A 121 -5.87 12.20 -38.29
CA ALA A 121 -6.99 11.73 -37.47
C ALA A 121 -8.01 10.92 -38.28
N GLU A 122 -8.07 11.11 -39.60
CA GLU A 122 -8.98 10.40 -40.50
C GLU A 122 -8.48 9.02 -40.94
N ALA A 123 -7.18 8.72 -40.78
CA ALA A 123 -6.58 7.45 -41.22
C ALA A 123 -6.89 6.23 -40.33
N HIS A 124 -7.57 6.43 -39.19
CA HIS A 124 -7.92 5.37 -38.22
C HIS A 124 -9.44 5.20 -38.02
N ARG A 125 -10.25 5.70 -38.96
CA ARG A 125 -11.67 5.34 -39.06
C ARG A 125 -11.85 4.12 -39.94
#